data_AF-A0AAD5M4J2-F1
#
_entry.id   AF-A0AAD5M4J2-F1
#
_cell.length_a   1.000
_cell.length_b   1.000
_cell.length_c   1.000
_cell.angle_alpha   90.00
_cell.angle_beta   90.00
_cell.angle_gamma   90.00
#
_symmetry.space_group_name_H-M   'P 1'
#
loop_
_entity.id
_entity.type
_entity.pdbx_description
1 polymer ?
#
loop_
_entity_poly.entity_id
_entity_poly.type
_entity_poly.pdbx_seq_one_letter_code
_entity_poly.pdbx_strand_id
1 'polypeptide(L)'
;MTRQAAELDSDNETQKRKSRFFFSEECDVTVFREITGEDGLFVDDGCTISERWQRVHTTLKLDGIDCTLQSLKNRVASKAKKYKADQAKSKRASESELDSLIREYLSGLDEINAAKAAKKTKEAQDIADGKRMREVAADRLVTADAIDGSQRRGAGPAALREYTYIRKDEIELKKRKMELELEDRRAEREERRQERRQAMELQRQSIDMQKSLFELIAHVIKK
;
A
#
# COMPACT_ATOMS: atom_id res chain seq x y z
N MET A 1 -7.40 -62.32 44.44
CA MET A 1 -7.02 -62.16 43.01
C MET A 1 -8.14 -61.44 42.28
N THR A 2 -8.14 -60.11 42.29
CA THR A 2 -9.12 -59.31 41.55
C THR A 2 -8.47 -57.96 41.25
N ARG A 3 -7.81 -57.88 40.09
CA ARG A 3 -7.20 -56.65 39.57
C ARG A 3 -8.24 -55.89 38.74
N GLN A 4 -8.48 -54.65 39.17
CA GLN A 4 -8.61 -53.43 38.38
C GLN A 4 -9.15 -53.57 36.94
N ALA A 5 -10.39 -53.10 36.75
CA ALA A 5 -10.94 -52.72 35.47
C ALA A 5 -11.80 -51.46 35.67
N ALA A 6 -11.16 -50.29 35.76
CA ALA A 6 -11.84 -48.99 35.79
C ALA A 6 -10.82 -47.90 35.47
N GLU A 7 -10.58 -47.59 34.19
CA GLU A 7 -9.94 -46.35 33.73
C GLU A 7 -9.88 -46.31 32.19
N LEU A 8 -11.01 -46.13 31.52
CA LEU A 8 -11.07 -45.79 30.09
C LEU A 8 -12.36 -44.99 29.82
N ASP A 9 -12.46 -43.75 30.30
CA ASP A 9 -13.55 -42.84 29.91
C ASP A 9 -13.20 -41.35 30.15
N SER A 10 -11.98 -40.92 29.79
CA SER A 10 -11.52 -39.53 30.01
C SER A 10 -11.04 -38.78 28.76
N ASP A 11 -11.43 -39.18 27.55
CA ASP A 11 -10.98 -38.49 26.32
C ASP A 11 -12.15 -38.04 25.42
N ASN A 12 -13.23 -37.53 26.02
CA ASN A 12 -14.25 -36.80 25.28
C ASN A 12 -14.24 -35.33 25.69
N GLU A 13 -13.08 -34.68 25.50
CA GLU A 13 -12.97 -33.23 25.46
C GLU A 13 -13.88 -32.71 24.34
N THR A 14 -15.11 -32.38 24.73
CA THR A 14 -16.08 -31.69 23.88
C THR A 14 -15.37 -30.53 23.17
N GLN A 15 -15.19 -30.65 21.85
CA GLN A 15 -14.62 -29.60 21.01
C GLN A 15 -15.47 -28.33 21.17
N LYS A 16 -15.06 -27.46 22.10
CA LYS A 16 -15.67 -26.14 22.25
C LYS A 16 -15.46 -25.41 20.94
N ARG A 17 -16.54 -25.28 20.17
CA ARG A 17 -16.54 -24.54 18.91
C ARG A 17 -15.99 -23.15 19.20
N LYS A 18 -14.96 -22.73 18.45
CA LYS A 18 -14.40 -21.38 18.57
C LYS A 18 -15.54 -20.36 18.47
N SER A 19 -15.70 -19.57 19.52
CA SER A 19 -16.67 -18.47 19.52
C SER A 19 -16.33 -17.55 18.36
N ARG A 20 -17.31 -17.25 17.51
CA ARG A 20 -17.12 -16.33 16.38
C ARG A 20 -17.30 -14.92 16.89
N PHE A 21 -16.38 -14.03 16.56
CA PHE A 21 -16.50 -12.62 16.88
C PHE A 21 -17.75 -12.02 16.23
N PHE A 22 -18.51 -11.22 16.99
CA PHE A 22 -19.71 -10.54 16.52
C PHE A 22 -19.48 -9.03 16.53
N PHE A 23 -19.71 -8.38 15.40
CA PHE A 23 -19.56 -6.93 15.26
C PHE A 23 -20.76 -6.20 15.89
N SER A 24 -20.52 -5.56 17.03
CA SER A 24 -21.42 -4.55 17.60
C SER A 24 -21.34 -3.23 16.82
N GLU A 25 -22.26 -2.30 17.09
CA GLU A 25 -22.24 -0.97 16.50
C GLU A 25 -21.05 -0.14 16.99
N GLU A 26 -20.69 -0.25 18.26
CA GLU A 26 -19.48 0.35 18.84
C GLU A 26 -18.21 -0.14 18.11
N CYS A 27 -18.13 -1.45 17.82
CA CYS A 27 -17.03 -2.00 17.02
C CYS A 27 -17.01 -1.39 15.61
N ASP A 28 -18.17 -1.15 15.00
CA ASP A 28 -18.23 -0.51 13.67
C ASP A 28 -17.69 0.92 13.74
N VAL A 29 -18.00 1.69 14.79
CA VAL A 29 -17.45 3.05 14.99
C VAL A 29 -15.93 3.00 15.12
N THR A 30 -15.39 2.12 15.97
CA THR A 30 -13.92 1.96 16.11
C THR A 30 -13.27 1.56 14.78
N VAL A 31 -13.86 0.61 14.05
CA VAL A 31 -13.37 0.18 12.73
C VAL A 31 -13.30 1.35 11.75
N PHE A 32 -14.37 2.14 11.64
CA PHE A 32 -14.39 3.25 10.70
C PHE A 32 -13.47 4.39 11.14
N ARG A 33 -13.35 4.66 12.45
CA ARG A 33 -12.41 5.65 12.99
C ARG A 33 -10.96 5.30 12.67
N GLU A 34 -10.57 4.03 12.82
CA GLU A 34 -9.21 3.60 12.45
C GLU A 34 -8.98 3.62 10.93
N ILE A 35 -10.04 3.42 10.14
CA ILE A 35 -9.95 3.49 8.68
C ILE A 35 -9.78 4.93 8.19
N THR A 36 -10.48 5.89 8.79
CA THR A 36 -10.47 7.31 8.36
C THR A 36 -9.47 8.17 9.13
N GLY A 37 -8.90 7.68 10.23
CA GLY A 37 -7.96 8.42 11.07
C GLY A 37 -6.61 8.73 10.41
N GLU A 38 -5.73 9.36 11.20
CA GLU A 38 -4.42 9.88 10.75
C GLU A 38 -3.45 8.79 10.25
N ASP A 39 -3.60 7.55 10.73
CA ASP A 39 -2.84 6.37 10.29
C ASP A 39 -3.69 5.43 9.40
N GLY A 40 -4.81 5.94 8.90
CA GLY A 40 -5.85 5.17 8.21
C GLY A 40 -5.51 4.78 6.77
N LEU A 41 -6.55 4.38 6.04
CA LEU A 41 -6.42 3.86 4.67
C LEU A 41 -6.03 4.92 3.64
N PHE A 42 -6.37 6.18 3.90
CA PHE A 42 -6.30 7.27 2.92
C PHE A 42 -5.02 8.10 2.99
N VAL A 43 -4.15 7.86 3.97
CA VAL A 43 -2.89 8.57 4.20
C VAL A 43 -1.92 8.32 3.05
N ASP A 44 -1.30 9.35 2.46
CA ASP A 44 -0.29 9.15 1.40
C ASP A 44 1.11 8.93 1.97
N ASP A 45 1.35 7.74 2.53
CA ASP A 45 2.61 7.32 3.14
C ASP A 45 3.49 6.47 2.20
N GLY A 46 3.16 6.42 0.91
CA GLY A 46 3.83 5.57 -0.07
C GLY A 46 3.58 4.06 0.10
N CYS A 47 2.77 3.64 1.07
CA CYS A 47 2.45 2.23 1.29
C CYS A 47 1.27 1.78 0.42
N THR A 48 1.22 0.48 0.13
CA THR A 48 0.13 -0.08 -0.64
C THR A 48 -1.15 -0.12 0.19
N ILE A 49 -2.31 -0.03 -0.47
CA ILE A 49 -3.63 -0.18 0.17
C ILE A 49 -3.71 -1.48 0.99
N SER A 50 -3.07 -2.55 0.51
CA SER A 50 -3.04 -3.84 1.21
C SER A 50 -2.30 -3.76 2.54
N GLU A 51 -1.14 -3.09 2.59
CA GLU A 51 -0.38 -2.89 3.82
C GLU A 51 -1.13 -2.02 4.83
N ARG A 52 -1.80 -0.96 4.37
CA ARG A 52 -2.63 -0.13 5.26
C ARG A 52 -3.79 -0.91 5.87
N TRP A 53 -4.45 -1.77 5.08
CA TRP A 53 -5.46 -2.70 5.60
C TRP A 53 -4.89 -3.65 6.67
N GLN A 54 -3.65 -4.12 6.52
CA GLN A 54 -2.99 -4.97 7.52
C GLN A 54 -2.68 -4.18 8.80
N ARG A 55 -2.28 -2.91 8.69
CA ARG A 55 -2.06 -2.04 9.86
C ARG A 55 -3.35 -1.81 10.64
N VAL A 56 -4.41 -1.36 9.98
CA VAL A 56 -5.74 -1.20 10.60
C VAL A 56 -6.18 -2.49 11.28
N HIS A 57 -6.01 -3.64 10.62
CA HIS A 57 -6.33 -4.94 11.20
C HIS A 57 -5.51 -5.26 12.45
N THR A 58 -4.22 -4.91 12.45
CA THR A 58 -3.34 -5.10 13.60
C THR A 58 -3.75 -4.20 14.77
N THR A 59 -4.07 -2.92 14.50
CA THR A 59 -4.57 -1.98 15.52
C THR A 59 -5.88 -2.48 16.14
N LEU A 60 -6.86 -2.85 15.31
CA LEU A 60 -8.13 -3.39 15.81
C LEU A 60 -7.97 -4.66 16.64
N LYS A 61 -6.99 -5.51 16.29
CA LYS A 61 -6.69 -6.70 17.07
C LYS A 61 -6.11 -6.36 18.45
N LEU A 62 -5.30 -5.30 18.55
CA LEU A 62 -4.81 -4.79 19.83
C LEU A 62 -5.95 -4.23 20.69
N ASP A 63 -6.98 -3.67 20.05
CA ASP A 63 -8.20 -3.19 20.72
C ASP A 63 -9.19 -4.32 21.09
N GLY A 64 -8.82 -5.59 20.87
CA GLY A 64 -9.64 -6.75 21.22
C GLY A 64 -10.66 -7.18 20.16
N ILE A 65 -10.64 -6.57 18.97
CA ILE A 65 -11.49 -6.95 17.83
C ILE A 65 -10.82 -8.10 17.05
N ASP A 66 -10.99 -9.33 17.55
CA ASP A 66 -10.42 -10.54 16.93
C ASP A 66 -11.24 -11.00 15.72
N CYS A 67 -11.05 -10.33 14.58
CA CYS A 67 -11.67 -10.69 13.31
C CYS A 67 -10.61 -11.04 12.26
N THR A 68 -11.01 -11.72 11.19
CA THR A 68 -10.12 -11.93 10.03
C THR A 68 -10.12 -10.68 9.14
N LEU A 69 -9.01 -10.41 8.45
CA LEU A 69 -8.91 -9.28 7.53
C LEU A 69 -10.01 -9.30 6.46
N GLN A 70 -10.35 -10.48 5.93
CA GLN A 70 -11.41 -10.61 4.94
C GLN A 70 -12.79 -10.29 5.52
N SER A 71 -13.08 -10.76 6.75
CA SER A 71 -14.35 -10.43 7.42
C SER A 71 -14.48 -8.94 7.72
N LEU A 72 -13.37 -8.28 8.06
CA LEU A 72 -13.32 -6.83 8.27
C LEU A 72 -13.68 -6.07 6.99
N LYS A 73 -12.99 -6.38 5.88
CA LYS A 73 -13.26 -5.76 4.56
C LYS A 73 -14.71 -5.97 4.13
N ASN A 74 -15.23 -7.18 4.29
CA ASN A 74 -16.62 -7.50 3.95
C ASN A 74 -17.62 -6.73 4.83
N ARG A 75 -17.32 -6.57 6.12
CA ARG A 75 -18.15 -5.80 7.06
C ARG A 75 -18.22 -4.33 6.65
N VAL A 76 -17.07 -3.70 6.41
CA VAL A 76 -16.95 -2.30 5.98
C VAL A 76 -17.71 -2.08 4.66
N ALA A 77 -17.48 -2.95 3.66
CA ALA A 77 -18.17 -2.88 2.38
C ALA A 77 -19.69 -3.03 2.52
N SER A 78 -20.15 -3.94 3.38
CA SER A 78 -21.58 -4.16 3.61
C SER A 78 -22.24 -2.96 4.29
N LYS A 79 -21.57 -2.34 5.28
CA LYS A 79 -22.05 -1.14 5.96
C LYS A 79 -22.12 0.06 5.01
N ALA A 80 -21.06 0.30 4.24
CA ALA A 80 -21.03 1.36 3.23
C ALA A 80 -22.13 1.17 2.16
N LYS A 81 -22.37 -0.06 1.71
CA LYS A 81 -23.46 -0.37 0.77
C LYS A 81 -24.84 -0.12 1.37
N LYS A 82 -25.05 -0.54 2.62
CA LYS A 82 -26.31 -0.30 3.33
C LYS A 82 -26.57 1.20 3.49
N TYR A 83 -25.55 1.96 3.91
CA TYR A 83 -25.62 3.42 4.03
C TYR A 83 -26.06 4.09 2.71
N LYS A 84 -25.43 3.72 1.58
CA LYS A 84 -25.84 4.23 0.26
C LYS A 84 -27.29 3.89 -0.09
N ALA A 85 -27.75 2.69 0.25
CA ALA A 85 -29.13 2.26 0.01
C ALA A 85 -30.14 3.01 0.90
N ASP A 86 -29.77 3.31 2.15
CA ASP A 86 -30.62 4.05 3.09
C ASP A 86 -30.68 5.54 2.72
N GLN A 87 -29.56 6.13 2.28
CA GLN A 87 -29.49 7.50 1.76
C GLN A 87 -30.36 7.69 0.51
N ALA A 88 -30.45 6.68 -0.36
CA ALA A 88 -31.31 6.74 -1.54
C ALA A 88 -32.80 6.72 -1.20
N LYS A 89 -33.18 6.15 -0.05
CA LYS A 89 -34.58 5.99 0.38
C LYS A 89 -35.07 7.13 1.29
N SER A 90 -34.19 7.71 2.11
CA SER A 90 -34.56 8.72 3.10
C SER A 90 -34.20 10.14 2.65
N LYS A 91 -35.15 11.08 2.79
CA LYS A 91 -34.88 12.53 2.68
C LYS A 91 -34.28 13.14 3.95
N ARG A 92 -34.25 12.40 5.08
CA ARG A 92 -33.67 12.86 6.35
C ARG A 92 -32.63 11.84 6.82
N ALA A 93 -31.36 12.21 6.78
CA ALA A 93 -30.30 11.43 7.38
C ALA A 93 -30.33 11.63 8.89
N SER A 94 -30.41 10.54 9.66
CA SER A 94 -29.95 10.58 11.05
C SER A 94 -28.46 10.87 11.03
N GLU A 95 -28.00 11.86 11.80
CA GLU A 95 -26.57 12.16 11.93
C GLU A 95 -25.99 11.30 13.06
N SER A 96 -25.90 9.99 12.85
CA SER A 96 -25.11 9.15 13.75
C SER A 96 -23.61 9.39 13.48
N GLU A 97 -22.77 9.22 14.50
CA GLU A 97 -21.31 9.30 14.35
C GLU A 97 -20.82 8.32 13.27
N LEU A 98 -21.37 7.09 13.27
CA LEU A 98 -21.07 6.07 12.29
C LEU A 98 -21.39 6.53 10.87
N ASP A 99 -22.51 7.22 10.65
CA ASP A 99 -22.89 7.77 9.34
C ASP A 99 -21.92 8.86 8.87
N SER A 100 -21.35 9.64 9.79
CA SER A 100 -20.30 10.61 9.47
C SER A 100 -19.02 9.92 8.99
N LEU A 101 -18.56 8.91 9.73
CA LEU A 101 -17.35 8.16 9.38
C LEU A 101 -17.52 7.36 8.08
N ILE A 102 -18.71 6.81 7.82
CA ILE A 102 -19.01 6.12 6.56
C ILE A 102 -18.96 7.11 5.38
N ARG A 103 -19.47 8.35 5.54
CA ARG A 103 -19.37 9.38 4.50
C ARG A 103 -17.93 9.73 4.18
N GLU A 104 -17.11 9.93 5.21
CA GLU A 104 -15.68 10.21 5.08
C GLU A 104 -14.96 9.06 4.35
N TYR A 105 -15.22 7.82 4.75
CA TYR A 105 -14.70 6.62 4.07
C TYR A 105 -15.08 6.58 2.59
N LEU A 106 -16.34 6.92 2.25
CA LEU A 106 -16.79 6.95 0.86
C LEU A 106 -16.12 8.06 0.05
N SER A 107 -15.93 9.24 0.63
CA SER A 107 -15.19 10.35 0.00
C SER A 107 -13.76 9.94 -0.32
N GLY A 108 -13.04 9.37 0.65
CA GLY A 108 -11.67 8.91 0.44
C GLY A 108 -11.57 7.80 -0.62
N LEU A 109 -12.56 6.91 -0.71
CA LEU A 109 -12.60 5.91 -1.79
C LEU A 109 -12.77 6.54 -3.16
N ASP A 110 -13.64 7.54 -3.28
CA ASP A 110 -13.88 8.23 -4.55
C ASP A 110 -12.63 9.02 -4.98
N GLU A 111 -11.89 9.61 -4.05
CA GLU A 111 -10.59 10.24 -4.31
C GLU A 111 -9.54 9.24 -4.80
N ILE A 112 -9.39 8.08 -4.14
CA ILE A 112 -8.49 7.02 -4.59
C ILE A 112 -8.86 6.54 -6.00
N ASN A 113 -10.16 6.37 -6.27
CA ASN A 113 -10.65 5.91 -7.56
C ASN A 113 -10.44 6.96 -8.64
N ALA A 114 -10.66 8.24 -8.34
CA ALA A 114 -10.38 9.36 -9.23
C ALA A 114 -8.89 9.46 -9.55
N ALA A 115 -8.00 9.32 -8.56
CA ALA A 115 -6.57 9.30 -8.75
C ALA A 115 -6.12 8.12 -9.64
N LYS A 116 -6.69 6.93 -9.44
CA LYS A 116 -6.43 5.76 -10.30
C LYS A 116 -6.92 5.98 -11.73
N ALA A 117 -8.11 6.56 -11.90
CA ALA A 117 -8.65 6.90 -13.22
C ALA A 117 -7.75 7.91 -13.95
N ALA A 118 -7.28 8.95 -13.25
CA ALA A 118 -6.37 9.96 -13.80
C ALA A 118 -5.00 9.38 -14.20
N LYS A 119 -4.48 8.40 -13.45
CA LYS A 119 -3.24 7.69 -13.82
C LYS A 119 -3.44 6.86 -15.09
N LYS A 120 -4.56 6.14 -15.19
CA LYS A 120 -4.88 5.32 -16.36
C LYS A 120 -5.09 6.16 -17.62
N THR A 121 -5.69 7.34 -17.51
CA THR A 121 -5.86 8.24 -18.67
C THR A 121 -4.52 8.80 -19.15
N LYS A 122 -3.62 9.19 -18.24
CA LYS A 122 -2.25 9.60 -18.60
C LYS A 122 -1.48 8.48 -19.30
N GLU A 123 -1.50 7.28 -18.74
CA GLU A 123 -0.84 6.12 -19.35
C GLU A 123 -1.40 5.80 -20.75
N ALA A 124 -2.73 5.86 -20.90
CA ALA A 124 -3.37 5.67 -22.21
C ALA A 124 -2.97 6.76 -23.21
N GLN A 125 -2.83 8.00 -22.76
CA GLN A 125 -2.39 9.13 -23.58
C GLN A 125 -0.92 8.98 -24.00
N ASP A 126 -0.03 8.61 -23.08
CA ASP A 126 1.39 8.36 -23.38
C ASP A 126 1.56 7.22 -24.40
N ILE A 127 0.73 6.17 -24.30
CA ILE A 127 0.69 5.08 -25.30
C ILE A 127 0.19 5.61 -26.66
N ALA A 128 -0.85 6.43 -26.67
CA ALA A 128 -1.40 7.01 -27.91
C ALA A 128 -0.40 7.97 -28.59
N ASP A 129 0.27 8.82 -27.82
CA ASP A 129 1.29 9.75 -28.31
C ASP A 129 2.55 9.01 -28.77
N GLY A 130 2.96 7.96 -28.04
CA GLY A 130 4.02 7.06 -28.46
C GLY A 130 3.70 6.31 -29.77
N LYS A 131 2.41 5.98 -30.00
CA LYS A 131 1.96 5.38 -31.26
C LYS A 131 1.97 6.40 -32.40
N ARG A 132 1.48 7.62 -32.17
CA ARG A 132 1.51 8.72 -33.16
C ARG A 132 2.93 9.05 -33.60
N MET A 133 3.89 9.11 -32.67
CA MET A 133 5.30 9.32 -32.99
C MET A 133 5.86 8.23 -33.91
N ARG A 134 5.44 6.97 -33.74
CA ARG A 134 5.85 5.88 -34.65
C ARG A 134 5.19 5.96 -36.02
N GLU A 135 3.92 6.34 -36.09
CA GLU A 135 3.20 6.54 -37.37
C GLU A 135 3.81 7.71 -38.16
N VAL A 136 4.09 8.85 -37.51
CA VAL A 136 4.76 9.99 -38.15
C VAL A 136 6.18 9.64 -38.61
N ALA A 137 6.92 8.81 -37.85
CA ALA A 137 8.23 8.32 -38.28
C ALA A 137 8.14 7.38 -39.48
N ALA A 138 7.10 6.54 -39.56
CA ALA A 138 6.86 5.67 -40.70
C ALA A 138 6.47 6.46 -41.97
N ASP A 139 5.60 7.47 -41.84
CA ASP A 139 5.21 8.32 -42.98
C ASP A 139 6.38 9.15 -43.52
N ARG A 140 7.30 9.59 -42.64
CA ARG A 140 8.55 10.24 -43.06
C ARG A 140 9.49 9.32 -43.85
N LEU A 141 9.49 8.01 -43.57
CA LEU A 141 10.27 7.04 -44.34
C LEU A 141 9.65 6.78 -45.73
N VAL A 142 8.32 6.69 -45.80
CA VAL A 142 7.60 6.46 -47.08
C VAL A 142 7.70 7.66 -48.01
N THR A 143 7.66 8.88 -47.47
CA THR A 143 7.83 10.12 -48.27
C THR A 143 9.27 10.37 -48.71
N ALA A 144 10.27 9.86 -47.98
CA ALA A 144 11.67 9.92 -48.42
C ALA A 144 11.94 9.01 -49.63
N ASP A 145 11.28 7.86 -49.74
CA ASP A 145 11.40 6.95 -50.90
C ASP A 145 10.67 7.48 -52.15
N ALA A 146 9.67 8.36 -52.00
CA ALA A 146 8.93 8.93 -53.13
C ALA A 146 9.63 10.11 -53.82
N ILE A 147 10.57 10.80 -53.13
CA ILE A 147 11.25 12.00 -53.67
C ILE A 147 12.62 11.68 -54.30
N ASP A 148 13.22 10.51 -54.02
CA ASP A 148 14.58 10.17 -54.47
C ASP A 148 14.63 8.99 -55.47
N GLY A 149 13.64 8.91 -56.35
CA GLY A 149 13.62 7.99 -57.49
C GLY A 149 14.62 8.33 -58.60
N SER A 150 15.50 9.34 -58.41
CA SER A 150 16.46 9.72 -59.45
C SER A 150 17.95 9.75 -59.03
N GLN A 151 18.31 9.57 -57.76
CA GLN A 151 19.72 9.75 -57.37
C GLN A 151 20.32 8.80 -56.30
N ARG A 152 19.78 7.59 -56.08
CA ARG A 152 20.45 6.60 -55.21
C ARG A 152 21.11 5.45 -55.95
N ARG A 153 22.18 5.77 -56.69
CA ARG A 153 23.30 4.82 -56.85
C ARG A 153 24.38 5.19 -55.83
N GLY A 154 24.48 4.42 -54.75
CA GLY A 154 25.70 4.39 -53.93
C GLY A 154 25.63 4.96 -52.52
N ALA A 155 24.65 4.57 -51.69
CA ALA A 155 24.87 4.62 -50.24
C ALA A 155 25.55 3.29 -49.83
N GLY A 156 26.87 3.30 -49.78
CA GLY A 156 27.68 2.13 -49.42
C GLY A 156 27.47 1.66 -47.97
N PRO A 157 27.94 0.45 -47.63
CA PRO A 157 27.76 -0.22 -46.32
C PRO A 157 28.36 0.51 -45.09
N ALA A 158 28.85 1.73 -45.24
CA ALA A 158 29.36 2.58 -44.15
C ALA A 158 28.23 3.30 -43.39
N ALA A 159 27.21 3.83 -44.09
CA ALA A 159 26.11 4.56 -43.46
C ALA A 159 25.22 3.67 -42.56
N LEU A 160 25.11 2.38 -42.89
CA LEU A 160 24.39 1.40 -42.06
C LEU A 160 25.13 1.10 -40.74
N ARG A 161 26.46 1.25 -40.70
CA ARG A 161 27.25 1.03 -39.48
C ARG A 161 27.07 2.20 -38.52
N GLU A 162 27.10 3.44 -38.98
CA GLU A 162 26.88 4.63 -38.15
C GLU A 162 25.54 4.60 -37.41
N TYR A 163 24.45 4.17 -38.08
CA TYR A 163 23.13 4.06 -37.44
C TYR A 163 23.09 3.00 -36.30
N THR A 164 23.89 1.94 -36.41
CA THR A 164 24.00 0.93 -35.34
C THR A 164 24.82 1.39 -34.14
N TYR A 165 25.77 2.31 -34.33
CA TYR A 165 26.57 2.88 -33.23
C TYR A 165 25.73 3.85 -32.40
N ILE A 166 25.00 4.78 -33.04
CA ILE A 166 24.17 5.77 -32.35
C ILE A 166 23.12 5.08 -31.46
N ARG A 167 22.49 4.00 -31.94
CA ARG A 167 21.50 3.24 -31.16
C ARG A 167 22.10 2.48 -29.97
N LYS A 168 23.36 2.07 -30.05
CA LYS A 168 24.07 1.41 -28.93
C LYS A 168 24.38 2.43 -27.83
N ASP A 169 24.83 3.61 -28.19
CA ASP A 169 25.15 4.68 -27.23
C ASP A 169 23.92 5.13 -26.45
N GLU A 170 22.75 5.23 -27.11
CA GLU A 170 21.49 5.54 -26.44
C GLU A 170 21.08 4.45 -25.43
N ILE A 171 21.31 3.18 -25.75
CA ILE A 171 21.02 2.07 -24.86
C ILE A 171 21.98 2.08 -23.67
N GLU A 172 23.26 2.33 -23.89
CA GLU A 172 24.26 2.44 -22.82
C GLU A 172 23.97 3.63 -21.90
N LEU A 173 23.59 4.78 -22.46
CA LEU A 173 23.20 5.94 -21.68
C LEU A 173 21.98 5.66 -20.80
N LYS A 174 20.96 4.98 -21.34
CA LYS A 174 19.79 4.55 -20.57
C LYS A 174 20.14 3.55 -19.47
N LYS A 175 21.05 2.60 -19.74
CA LYS A 175 21.53 1.65 -18.73
C LYS A 175 22.26 2.38 -17.60
N ARG A 176 23.20 3.27 -17.91
CA ARG A 176 23.91 4.09 -16.90
C ARG A 176 22.94 4.92 -16.07
N LYS A 177 21.95 5.55 -16.70
CA LYS A 177 20.94 6.34 -15.97
C LYS A 177 20.13 5.49 -15.00
N MET A 178 19.72 4.30 -15.42
CA MET A 178 18.98 3.35 -14.57
C MET A 178 19.85 2.84 -13.41
N GLU A 179 21.14 2.59 -13.67
CA GLU A 179 22.09 2.14 -12.64
C GLU A 179 22.30 3.21 -11.57
N LEU A 180 22.44 4.47 -11.97
CA LEU A 180 22.58 5.63 -11.07
C LEU A 180 21.32 5.81 -10.20
N GLU A 181 20.13 5.68 -10.78
CA GLU A 181 18.87 5.73 -10.02
C GLU A 181 18.75 4.59 -9.00
N LEU A 182 19.25 3.40 -9.33
CA LEU A 182 19.28 2.27 -8.40
C LEU A 182 20.30 2.48 -7.29
N GLU A 183 21.43 3.12 -7.57
CA GLU A 183 22.44 3.48 -6.58
C GLU A 183 21.91 4.53 -5.59
N ASP A 184 21.27 5.60 -6.09
CA ASP A 184 20.61 6.62 -5.26
C ASP A 184 19.57 5.98 -4.34
N ARG A 185 18.73 5.07 -4.87
CA ARG A 185 17.75 4.33 -4.05
C ARG A 185 18.40 3.42 -3.01
N ARG A 186 19.60 2.90 -3.25
CA ARG A 186 20.33 2.11 -2.26
C ARG A 186 20.90 3.00 -1.17
N ALA A 187 21.50 4.13 -1.54
CA ALA A 187 22.03 5.13 -0.61
C ALA A 187 20.93 5.66 0.32
N GLU A 188 19.76 6.04 -0.22
CA GLU A 188 18.62 6.53 0.57
C GLU A 188 18.11 5.47 1.57
N ARG A 189 18.09 4.19 1.15
CA ARG A 189 17.71 3.09 2.05
C ARG A 189 18.73 2.85 3.16
N GLU A 190 20.01 3.07 2.89
CA GLU A 190 21.07 2.97 3.91
C GLU A 190 21.02 4.13 4.88
N GLU A 191 20.80 5.35 4.40
CA GLU A 191 20.61 6.54 5.23
C GLU A 191 19.42 6.35 6.20
N ARG A 192 18.25 5.96 5.70
CA ARG A 192 17.08 5.66 6.56
C ARG A 192 17.36 4.57 7.59
N ARG A 193 18.20 3.59 7.26
CA ARG A 193 18.61 2.55 8.23
C ARG A 193 19.55 3.11 9.29
N GLN A 194 20.44 4.03 8.93
CA GLN A 194 21.33 4.70 9.89
C GLN A 194 20.55 5.60 10.83
N GLU A 195 19.64 6.43 10.30
CA GLU A 195 18.75 7.28 11.12
C GLU A 195 17.94 6.43 12.09
N ARG A 196 17.36 5.32 11.62
CA ARG A 196 16.61 4.39 12.48
C ARG A 196 17.49 3.78 13.57
N ARG A 197 18.76 3.48 13.29
CA ARG A 197 19.70 2.98 14.31
C ARG A 197 20.00 4.05 15.35
N GLN A 198 20.27 5.29 14.93
CA GLN A 198 20.51 6.41 15.84
C GLN A 198 19.30 6.70 16.72
N ALA A 199 18.09 6.68 16.15
CA ALA A 199 16.85 6.86 16.91
C ALA A 199 16.68 5.79 18.01
N MET A 200 16.94 4.52 17.68
CA MET A 200 16.89 3.42 18.65
C MET A 200 17.96 3.55 19.75
N GLU A 201 19.14 4.09 19.41
CA GLU A 201 20.20 4.33 20.38
C GLU A 201 19.85 5.44 21.37
N LEU A 202 19.30 6.56 20.90
CA LEU A 202 18.78 7.63 21.75
C LEU A 202 17.65 7.13 22.67
N GLN A 203 16.73 6.31 22.13
CA GLN A 203 15.68 5.70 22.92
C GLN A 203 16.25 4.80 24.03
N ARG A 204 17.29 4.02 23.72
CA ARG A 204 17.98 3.18 24.70
C ARG A 204 18.64 4.00 25.80
N GLN A 205 19.34 5.08 25.45
CA GLN A 205 19.95 6.00 26.41
C GLN A 205 18.90 6.62 27.35
N SER A 206 17.75 7.04 26.80
CA SER A 206 16.63 7.56 27.59
C SER A 206 16.12 6.54 28.59
N ILE A 207 15.94 5.28 28.18
CA ILE A 207 15.51 4.19 29.07
C ILE A 207 16.54 3.95 30.17
N ASP A 208 17.84 3.98 29.86
CA ASP A 208 18.90 3.76 30.84
C ASP A 208 18.99 4.93 31.85
N MET A 209 18.78 6.18 31.40
CA MET A 209 18.64 7.34 32.30
C MET A 209 17.43 7.20 33.24
N GLN A 210 16.27 6.80 32.70
CA GLN A 210 15.06 6.59 33.51
C GLN A 210 15.29 5.53 34.58
N LYS A 211 15.94 4.40 34.22
CA LYS A 211 16.30 3.36 35.19
C LYS A 211 17.20 3.88 36.31
N SER A 212 18.24 4.64 35.96
CA SER A 212 19.14 5.24 36.95
C SER A 212 18.41 6.20 37.90
N LEU A 213 17.47 7.01 37.38
CA LEU A 213 16.61 7.86 38.22
C LEU A 213 15.73 7.05 39.17
N PHE A 214 15.12 5.95 38.70
CA PHE A 214 14.32 5.08 39.55
C PHE A 214 15.13 4.41 40.65
N GLU A 215 16.37 3.98 40.35
CA GLU A 215 17.29 3.43 41.34
C GLU A 215 17.65 4.46 42.43
N LEU A 216 17.91 5.72 42.03
CA LEU A 216 18.19 6.81 42.95
C LEU A 216 17.00 7.11 43.86
N ILE A 217 15.79 7.21 43.30
CA ILE A 217 14.55 7.42 44.06
C ILE A 217 14.33 6.26 45.03
N ALA A 218 14.52 5.02 44.60
CA ALA A 218 14.39 3.84 45.45
C ALA A 218 15.41 3.84 46.61
N HIS A 219 16.61 4.40 46.40
CA HIS A 219 17.60 4.56 47.47
C HIS A 219 17.22 5.65 48.48
N VAL A 220 16.63 6.76 48.01
CA VAL A 220 16.16 7.86 48.89
C VAL A 220 15.00 7.40 49.76
N ILE A 221 14.04 6.64 49.22
CA ILE A 221 12.88 6.13 49.96
C ILE A 221 13.26 5.14 51.07
N LYS A 222 14.40 4.45 50.94
CA LYS A 222 14.87 3.48 51.94
C LYS A 222 15.61 4.10 53.13
N LYS A 223 15.92 5.40 53.10
CA LYS A 223 16.54 6.14 54.22
C LYS A 223 15.47 6.78 55.09
#